data_AF-A0A2E4DB59-F1
#
_entry.id   AF-A0A2E4DB59-F1
#
_cell.length_a   1.000
_cell.length_b   1.000
_cell.length_c   1.000
_cell.angle_alpha   90.00
_cell.angle_beta   90.00
_cell.angle_gamma   90.00
#
_symmetry.space_group_name_H-M   'P 1'
#
loop_
_entity.id
_entity.type
_entity.pdbx_description
1 polymer ?
#
loop_
_entity_poly.entity_id
_entity_poly.type
_entity_poly.pdbx_seq_one_letter_code
_entity_poly.pdbx_strand_id
1 'polypeptide(L)'
;MSDQLPDTHDYKVWEEAALKSLKMESTEELEEFLKSMSIEDIELNALVTRSIKDFNLKTFPNERILARYIHSGLGSHEHHEDGLDYVVTNNPTTITKDQKLIQVIQDKNAILYGDEILVDIFALLESFNYDSDDIQNYLEKMVSKDHVHLLINGSELHNSGATIVQELAASLHLMLRFMEPFIKAHRKICFMTSVDSSYFLQVAKLRGIRFLLEKLFDELEIKHDRFLIIARSSLREITLYDSWSNMIRISGQVSSALIGGADVIVPTCYDVLNQIYALKESSAQALRHSRNTFHVLVQESGLTRVKDSAKGSFVIADLTDKITQQTLEELKAHAQQKSLLYVFEKLSDQVAEKNKLREEQLSFRKKTVCGINNYAQNAERVSPKFTSKMLQKRRGANSLFPFRRDSEDFELLRLKLEENHLAGKKVLLLHYGDLKKINARITFCQNYFESLGLEIEVLPLNENLSWDQNDYLGVIFCAQDSEFDKVFDLYDEQINIPCFIAGKNFVKDKMTNIYQGQNVFKLLNDFSQGIGVK
;
A
#
# COMPACT_ATOMS: atom_id res chain seq x y z
N MET A 1 25.35 0.89 31.67
CA MET A 1 24.51 0.10 32.59
C MET A 1 24.58 -1.33 32.08
N SER A 2 24.93 -2.26 32.95
CA SER A 2 25.22 -3.67 32.65
C SER A 2 24.15 -4.33 31.78
N ASP A 3 24.62 -5.01 30.75
CA ASP A 3 23.88 -5.97 29.91
C ASP A 3 23.32 -7.12 30.78
N GLN A 4 22.19 -6.90 31.44
CA GLN A 4 21.32 -8.00 31.84
C GLN A 4 20.24 -8.11 30.77
N LEU A 5 20.39 -9.14 29.93
CA LEU A 5 19.30 -9.68 29.13
C LEU A 5 18.04 -9.81 30.03
N PRO A 6 16.84 -9.48 29.52
CA PRO A 6 15.61 -9.60 30.31
C PRO A 6 15.47 -11.03 30.85
N ASP A 7 14.89 -11.15 32.05
CA ASP A 7 14.75 -12.39 32.80
C ASP A 7 14.31 -13.56 31.91
N THR A 8 15.24 -14.50 31.66
CA THR A 8 15.02 -15.69 30.80
C THR A 8 13.87 -16.59 31.27
N HIS A 9 13.34 -16.34 32.47
CA HIS A 9 12.19 -17.04 33.04
C HIS A 9 10.89 -16.73 32.29
N ASP A 10 10.65 -15.48 31.89
CA ASP A 10 9.40 -15.07 31.24
C ASP A 10 9.32 -15.58 29.78
N TYR A 11 10.47 -15.64 29.08
CA TYR A 11 10.50 -16.14 27.71
C TYR A 11 10.23 -17.64 27.62
N LYS A 12 10.85 -18.45 28.48
CA LYS A 12 10.61 -19.91 28.50
C LYS A 12 9.17 -20.25 28.83
N VAL A 13 8.56 -19.52 29.76
CA VAL A 13 7.13 -19.68 30.10
C VAL A 13 6.23 -19.36 28.91
N TRP A 14 6.55 -18.28 28.17
CA TRP A 14 5.83 -17.95 26.94
C TRP A 14 6.02 -19.01 25.86
N GLU A 15 7.24 -19.49 25.65
CA GLU A 15 7.60 -20.51 24.65
C GLU A 15 6.87 -21.83 24.91
N GLU A 16 6.88 -22.31 26.15
CA GLU A 16 6.13 -23.51 26.56
C GLU A 16 4.61 -23.34 26.34
N ALA A 17 4.07 -22.15 26.64
CA ALA A 17 2.66 -21.84 26.38
C ALA A 17 2.33 -21.82 24.87
N ALA A 18 3.22 -21.26 24.05
CA ALA A 18 3.07 -21.21 22.61
C ALA A 18 3.10 -22.61 21.98
N LEU A 19 4.09 -23.45 22.34
CA LEU A 19 4.20 -24.84 21.90
C LEU A 19 2.93 -25.63 22.22
N LYS A 20 2.44 -25.52 23.47
CA LYS A 20 1.22 -26.20 23.92
C LYS A 20 -0.02 -25.72 23.17
N SER A 21 -0.16 -24.42 22.93
CA SER A 21 -1.31 -23.85 22.24
C SER A 21 -1.33 -24.22 20.75
N LEU A 22 -0.17 -24.26 20.11
CA LEU A 22 -0.01 -24.57 18.69
C LEU A 22 0.11 -26.07 18.42
N LYS A 23 0.18 -26.90 19.46
CA LYS A 23 0.37 -28.35 19.39
C LYS A 23 1.67 -28.73 18.66
N MET A 24 2.73 -27.98 18.91
CA MET A 24 4.07 -28.19 18.35
C MET A 24 4.94 -28.94 19.35
N GLU A 25 5.87 -29.75 18.86
CA GLU A 25 6.69 -30.64 19.69
C GLU A 25 8.08 -30.07 19.98
N SER A 26 8.53 -29.07 19.21
CA SER A 26 9.88 -28.49 19.34
C SER A 26 9.92 -26.97 19.14
N THR A 27 10.92 -26.33 19.74
CA THR A 27 11.20 -24.90 19.57
C THR A 27 11.59 -24.56 18.14
N GLU A 28 12.28 -25.46 17.44
CA GLU A 28 12.64 -25.32 16.02
C GLU A 28 11.40 -25.25 15.11
N GLU A 29 10.39 -26.10 15.39
CA GLU A 29 9.10 -26.06 14.70
C GLU A 29 8.35 -24.75 14.95
N LEU A 30 8.41 -24.23 16.19
CA LEU A 30 7.82 -22.95 16.55
C LEU A 30 8.54 -21.78 15.85
N GLU A 31 9.87 -21.79 15.82
CA GLU A 31 10.65 -20.75 15.15
C GLU A 31 10.36 -20.72 13.65
N GLU A 32 10.33 -21.88 12.98
CA GLU A 32 10.02 -21.96 11.55
C GLU A 32 8.56 -21.57 11.27
N PHE A 33 7.63 -21.86 12.18
CA PHE A 33 6.24 -21.43 12.05
C PHE A 33 6.06 -19.91 12.20
N LEU A 34 6.80 -19.29 13.12
CA LEU A 34 6.75 -17.85 13.37
C LEU A 34 7.58 -17.05 12.36
N LYS A 35 8.53 -17.71 11.68
CA LYS A 35 9.28 -17.15 10.58
C LYS A 35 8.34 -16.80 9.45
N SER A 36 8.42 -15.56 9.00
CA SER A 36 7.65 -15.10 7.85
C SER A 36 8.55 -14.38 6.87
N MET A 37 8.33 -14.64 5.58
CA MET A 37 9.02 -13.94 4.51
C MET A 37 8.10 -12.84 4.02
N SER A 38 8.57 -11.60 4.13
CA SER A 38 7.88 -10.47 3.53
C SER A 38 8.01 -10.52 2.00
N ILE A 39 7.18 -9.76 1.30
CA ILE A 39 7.26 -9.63 -0.17
C ILE A 39 8.59 -9.00 -0.64
N GLU A 40 9.30 -8.38 0.30
CA GLU A 40 10.62 -7.79 0.16
C GLU A 40 11.75 -8.82 0.14
N ASP A 41 11.44 -10.12 0.24
CA ASP A 41 12.39 -11.20 0.51
C ASP A 41 13.19 -10.97 1.81
N ILE A 42 12.65 -10.14 2.72
CA ILE A 42 13.18 -9.94 4.06
C ILE A 42 12.53 -10.97 4.98
N GLU A 43 13.40 -11.78 5.57
CA GLU A 43 13.04 -12.75 6.60
C GLU A 43 12.76 -12.05 7.94
N LEU A 44 11.52 -12.18 8.41
CA LEU A 44 11.07 -11.75 9.73
C LEU A 44 11.20 -12.92 10.69
N ASN A 45 12.16 -12.80 11.60
CA ASN A 45 12.39 -13.80 12.63
C ASN A 45 11.53 -13.48 13.85
N ALA A 46 11.06 -14.53 14.53
CA ALA A 46 10.38 -14.40 15.81
C ALA A 46 11.27 -13.73 16.86
N LEU A 47 12.57 -14.00 16.78
CA LEU A 47 13.60 -13.54 17.70
C LEU A 47 14.77 -12.94 16.94
N VAL A 48 15.33 -11.88 17.49
CA VAL A 48 16.62 -11.38 17.02
C VAL A 48 17.74 -12.01 17.83
N THR A 49 18.42 -12.98 17.22
CA THR A 49 19.50 -13.75 17.86
C THR A 49 20.90 -13.25 17.49
N ARG A 50 21.01 -12.36 16.49
CA ARG A 50 22.28 -11.79 16.03
C ARG A 50 22.58 -10.45 16.69
N SER A 51 23.87 -10.10 16.75
CA SER A 51 24.29 -8.75 17.15
C SER A 51 23.76 -7.74 16.14
N ILE A 52 22.95 -6.78 16.60
CA ILE A 52 22.38 -5.73 15.76
C ILE A 52 23.29 -4.50 15.80
N LYS A 53 23.46 -3.86 14.64
CA LYS A 53 24.18 -2.60 14.52
C LYS A 53 23.42 -1.49 15.24
N ASP A 54 24.12 -0.65 15.99
CA ASP A 54 23.51 0.55 16.56
C ASP A 54 23.31 1.61 15.46
N PHE A 55 22.03 1.92 15.19
CA PHE A 55 21.63 2.97 14.25
C PHE A 55 21.51 4.30 15.01
N ASN A 56 22.65 4.94 15.27
CA ASN A 56 22.68 6.27 15.85
C ASN A 56 22.49 7.36 14.78
N LEU A 57 21.25 7.83 14.62
CA LEU A 57 20.85 8.80 13.60
C LEU A 57 21.09 10.24 14.10
N LYS A 58 22.11 10.92 13.55
CA LYS A 58 22.52 12.28 13.98
C LYS A 58 21.46 13.33 13.65
N THR A 59 20.81 13.16 12.51
CA THR A 59 19.94 14.15 11.86
C THR A 59 18.46 13.90 12.11
N PHE A 60 18.13 12.99 13.04
CA PHE A 60 16.73 12.72 13.35
C PHE A 60 16.02 14.03 13.71
N PRO A 61 14.87 14.35 13.11
CA PRO A 61 14.31 15.69 13.25
C PRO A 61 13.70 15.89 14.64
N ASN A 62 13.76 17.11 15.17
CA ASN A 62 13.09 17.48 16.43
C ASN A 62 11.62 17.87 16.19
N GLU A 63 11.36 18.57 15.09
CA GLU A 63 10.04 18.98 14.65
C GLU A 63 9.67 18.26 13.35
N ARG A 64 8.39 18.29 12.96
CA ARG A 64 7.90 17.64 11.75
C ARG A 64 7.11 18.64 10.97
N ILE A 65 7.31 18.65 9.65
CA ILE A 65 6.64 19.57 8.77
C ILE A 65 5.44 18.89 8.16
N LEU A 66 4.27 19.53 8.23
CA LEU A 66 3.08 19.06 7.54
C LEU A 66 2.99 19.69 6.15
N ALA A 67 2.88 18.84 5.13
CA ALA A 67 2.65 19.29 3.76
C ALA A 67 1.45 18.58 3.11
N ARG A 68 0.83 19.25 2.13
CA ARG A 68 -0.30 18.71 1.34
C ARG A 68 0.13 18.47 -0.10
N TYR A 69 -0.18 17.29 -0.66
CA TYR A 69 0.01 17.02 -2.09
C TYR A 69 -1.24 17.33 -2.91
N ILE A 70 -1.11 18.13 -3.97
CA ILE A 70 -2.20 18.49 -4.88
C ILE A 70 -1.90 17.96 -6.28
N HIS A 71 -2.81 17.13 -6.79
CA HIS A 71 -2.80 16.67 -8.18
C HIS A 71 -3.55 17.72 -9.01
N SER A 72 -2.81 18.54 -9.75
CA SER A 72 -3.36 19.66 -10.53
C SER A 72 -4.37 19.25 -11.61
N GLY A 73 -5.41 20.06 -11.78
CA GLY A 73 -6.38 20.03 -12.88
C GLY A 73 -7.67 20.81 -12.59
N LEU A 74 -8.01 21.00 -11.32
CA LEU A 74 -9.24 21.66 -10.85
C LEU A 74 -9.00 22.78 -9.83
N GLY A 75 -7.74 23.19 -9.66
CA GLY A 75 -7.27 24.06 -8.57
C GLY A 75 -8.12 25.31 -8.39
N SER A 76 -8.88 25.33 -7.31
CA SER A 76 -9.49 26.56 -6.79
C SER A 76 -8.39 27.47 -6.22
N HIS A 77 -8.46 28.76 -6.55
CA HIS A 77 -7.58 29.84 -6.08
C HIS A 77 -7.81 30.22 -4.60
N GLU A 78 -8.38 29.32 -3.79
CA GLU A 78 -8.68 29.66 -2.41
C GLU A 78 -7.41 29.56 -1.57
N HIS A 79 -6.86 30.73 -1.25
CA HIS A 79 -5.95 30.94 -0.12
C HIS A 79 -6.69 30.52 1.15
N HIS A 80 -6.71 29.23 1.45
CA HIS A 80 -7.13 28.77 2.75
C HIS A 80 -6.00 29.07 3.74
N GLU A 81 -6.30 29.89 4.75
CA GLU A 81 -5.52 30.04 6.00
C GLU A 81 -5.58 28.71 6.79
N ASP A 82 -5.20 27.61 6.16
CA ASP A 82 -5.55 26.24 6.53
C ASP A 82 -4.60 25.64 7.58
N GLY A 83 -3.70 26.44 8.17
CA GLY A 83 -2.72 25.99 9.17
C GLY A 83 -1.74 24.93 8.65
N LEU A 84 -1.46 24.92 7.34
CA LEU A 84 -0.46 24.06 6.72
C LEU A 84 0.88 24.77 6.62
N ASP A 85 1.98 24.03 6.82
CA ASP A 85 3.32 24.58 6.67
C ASP A 85 3.68 24.74 5.19
N TYR A 86 3.36 23.73 4.34
CA TYR A 86 3.69 23.73 2.91
C TYR A 86 2.67 23.01 2.01
N VAL A 87 2.71 23.33 0.72
CA VAL A 87 1.91 22.68 -0.34
C VAL A 87 2.85 22.15 -1.43
N VAL A 88 2.58 20.92 -1.89
CA VAL A 88 3.33 20.13 -2.86
C VAL A 88 2.46 19.91 -4.09
N THR A 89 2.76 20.50 -5.25
CA THR A 89 1.89 20.44 -6.45
C THR A 89 2.62 19.90 -7.68
N ASN A 90 1.94 19.12 -8.55
CA ASN A 90 2.55 18.58 -9.79
C ASN A 90 2.50 19.52 -11.01
N ASN A 91 1.90 20.71 -10.87
CA ASN A 91 2.00 21.76 -11.88
C ASN A 91 2.10 23.12 -11.18
N PRO A 92 3.16 23.90 -11.42
CA PRO A 92 3.33 25.22 -10.87
C PRO A 92 2.50 26.24 -11.65
N THR A 93 1.17 26.13 -11.62
CA THR A 93 0.31 27.21 -12.13
C THR A 93 -0.12 28.08 -10.95
N THR A 94 0.55 29.22 -10.82
CA THR A 94 0.07 30.43 -10.13
C THR A 94 0.19 30.45 -8.60
N ILE A 95 1.37 30.79 -8.08
CA ILE A 95 1.51 31.45 -6.76
C ILE A 95 2.37 32.69 -6.99
N THR A 96 1.81 33.90 -6.82
CA THR A 96 2.51 35.18 -7.00
C THR A 96 3.02 35.72 -5.65
N LYS A 97 4.24 36.27 -5.57
CA LYS A 97 4.37 37.74 -5.71
C LYS A 97 5.64 38.35 -6.29
N ASP A 98 6.73 37.63 -6.59
CA ASP A 98 7.91 38.30 -7.17
C ASP A 98 8.21 37.90 -8.63
N GLN A 99 7.92 38.85 -9.51
CA GLN A 99 7.83 38.79 -10.97
C GLN A 99 9.15 38.55 -11.73
N LYS A 100 10.16 37.90 -11.12
CA LYS A 100 11.41 37.52 -11.82
C LYS A 100 11.62 36.01 -11.98
N LEU A 101 10.97 35.16 -11.17
CA LEU A 101 11.02 33.69 -11.32
C LEU A 101 10.00 33.15 -12.35
N ILE A 102 9.10 34.02 -12.83
CA ILE A 102 7.79 33.70 -13.43
C ILE A 102 7.81 33.62 -14.97
N GLN A 103 8.98 33.60 -15.62
CA GLN A 103 9.04 33.10 -17.01
C GLN A 103 9.17 31.58 -17.02
N VAL A 104 8.04 30.94 -16.70
CA VAL A 104 7.61 29.67 -17.26
C VAL A 104 8.53 28.47 -16.93
N ILE A 105 8.26 27.82 -15.80
CA ILE A 105 8.43 26.36 -15.73
C ILE A 105 7.05 25.79 -16.10
N GLN A 106 6.77 25.68 -17.41
CA GLN A 106 5.60 24.96 -17.93
C GLN A 106 5.81 23.44 -17.93
N ASP A 107 6.89 22.98 -17.29
CA ASP A 107 7.29 21.58 -17.30
C ASP A 107 6.54 20.81 -16.22
N LYS A 108 5.88 19.72 -16.62
CA LYS A 108 5.14 18.77 -15.76
C LYS A 108 6.01 18.04 -14.72
N ASN A 109 7.28 18.43 -14.59
CA ASN A 109 8.35 17.69 -13.92
C ASN A 109 8.90 18.44 -12.69
N ALA A 110 8.26 19.54 -12.29
CA ALA A 110 8.64 20.32 -11.12
C ALA A 110 7.47 20.42 -10.12
N ILE A 111 7.83 20.40 -8.84
CA ILE A 111 6.92 20.43 -7.72
C ILE A 111 7.20 21.65 -6.84
N LEU A 112 6.17 22.43 -6.49
CA LEU A 112 6.34 23.55 -5.56
C LEU A 112 6.39 23.06 -4.11
N TYR A 113 7.20 23.67 -3.26
CA TYR A 113 7.23 23.44 -1.80
C TYR A 113 7.38 24.79 -1.10
N GLY A 114 6.25 25.43 -0.78
CA GLY A 114 6.26 26.84 -0.38
C GLY A 114 6.70 27.73 -1.54
N ASP A 115 7.70 28.57 -1.32
CA ASP A 115 8.33 29.42 -2.36
C ASP A 115 9.48 28.71 -3.11
N GLU A 116 9.79 27.47 -2.75
CA GLU A 116 10.87 26.67 -3.35
C GLU A 116 10.36 25.74 -4.46
N ILE A 117 11.25 25.36 -5.38
CA ILE A 117 10.98 24.51 -6.54
C ILE A 117 11.78 23.21 -6.42
N LEU A 118 11.08 22.09 -6.41
CA LEU A 118 11.63 20.74 -6.38
C LEU A 118 11.56 20.13 -7.79
N VAL A 119 12.70 19.90 -8.43
CA VAL A 119 12.74 19.23 -9.74
C VAL A 119 12.71 17.72 -9.53
N ASP A 120 11.63 17.08 -9.98
CA ASP A 120 11.41 15.63 -9.80
C ASP A 120 12.14 14.84 -10.87
N ILE A 121 13.20 14.14 -10.47
CA ILE A 121 14.01 13.33 -11.39
C ILE A 121 13.20 12.22 -12.06
N PHE A 122 12.23 11.61 -11.37
CA PHE A 122 11.43 10.50 -11.91
C PHE A 122 10.54 10.97 -13.06
N ALA A 123 10.01 12.19 -12.96
CA ALA A 123 9.22 12.81 -14.02
C ALA A 123 10.06 13.15 -15.27
N LEU A 124 11.36 13.41 -15.08
CA LEU A 124 12.29 13.66 -16.20
C LEU A 124 12.65 12.37 -16.96
N LEU A 125 12.70 11.21 -16.31
CA LEU A 125 13.17 9.96 -16.92
C LEU A 125 12.48 9.68 -18.26
N GLU A 126 11.16 9.60 -18.28
CA GLU A 126 10.42 9.32 -19.51
C GLU A 126 10.48 10.46 -20.52
N SER A 127 10.45 11.70 -20.03
CA SER A 127 10.51 12.91 -20.87
C SER A 127 11.79 12.97 -21.71
N PHE A 128 12.89 12.44 -21.16
CA PHE A 128 14.21 12.38 -21.80
C PHE A 128 14.58 10.97 -22.27
N ASN A 129 13.61 10.05 -22.37
CA ASN A 129 13.83 8.67 -22.80
C ASN A 129 14.99 7.97 -22.04
N TYR A 130 15.12 8.28 -20.75
CA TYR A 130 16.14 7.77 -19.84
C TYR A 130 17.58 8.09 -20.29
N ASP A 131 17.79 9.09 -21.15
CA ASP A 131 19.13 9.54 -21.52
C ASP A 131 19.76 10.34 -20.37
N SER A 132 20.89 9.86 -19.86
CA SER A 132 21.51 10.46 -18.67
C SER A 132 22.19 11.79 -18.97
N ASP A 133 22.72 11.98 -20.18
CA ASP A 133 23.45 13.19 -20.54
C ASP A 133 22.45 14.34 -20.78
N ASP A 134 21.32 14.07 -21.43
CA ASP A 134 20.26 15.06 -21.64
C ASP A 134 19.61 15.50 -20.33
N ILE A 135 19.33 14.56 -19.42
CA ILE A 135 18.82 14.87 -18.08
C ILE A 135 19.84 15.73 -17.32
N GLN A 136 21.11 15.35 -17.32
CA GLN A 136 22.17 16.10 -16.66
C GLN A 136 22.26 17.54 -17.20
N ASN A 137 22.26 17.71 -18.53
CA ASN A 137 22.28 19.01 -19.19
C ASN A 137 21.05 19.87 -18.83
N TYR A 138 19.88 19.26 -18.68
CA TYR A 138 18.67 19.95 -18.23
C TYR A 138 18.79 20.41 -16.77
N LEU A 139 19.25 19.53 -15.87
CA LEU A 139 19.39 19.82 -14.45
C LEU A 139 20.41 20.95 -14.20
N GLU A 140 21.54 20.96 -14.92
CA GLU A 140 22.54 22.03 -14.80
C GLU A 140 21.98 23.40 -15.16
N LYS A 141 21.11 23.47 -16.18
CA LYS A 141 20.40 24.72 -16.52
C LYS A 141 19.41 25.13 -15.43
N MET A 142 18.68 24.18 -14.86
CA MET A 142 17.66 24.47 -13.83
C MET A 142 18.29 24.92 -12.51
N VAL A 143 19.38 24.28 -12.09
CA VAL A 143 20.11 24.60 -10.85
C VAL A 143 20.66 26.03 -10.83
N SER A 144 20.90 26.63 -12.00
CA SER A 144 21.33 28.03 -12.12
C SER A 144 20.30 29.04 -11.61
N LYS A 145 19.02 28.63 -11.50
CA LYS A 145 17.95 29.46 -10.94
C LYS A 145 17.98 29.39 -9.41
N ASP A 146 17.61 30.50 -8.77
CA ASP A 146 17.41 30.52 -7.33
C ASP A 146 16.19 29.69 -6.92
N HIS A 147 16.25 29.13 -5.71
CA HIS A 147 15.19 28.32 -5.10
C HIS A 147 14.89 26.97 -5.77
N VAL A 148 15.82 26.45 -6.58
CA VAL A 148 15.67 25.13 -7.22
C VAL A 148 16.43 24.05 -6.42
N HIS A 149 15.76 22.96 -6.11
CA HIS A 149 16.27 21.80 -5.37
C HIS A 149 15.99 20.51 -6.14
N LEU A 150 16.76 19.46 -5.84
CA LEU A 150 16.58 18.16 -6.46
C LEU A 150 15.56 17.35 -5.66
N LEU A 151 14.60 16.72 -6.33
CA LEU A 151 13.67 15.78 -5.73
C LEU A 151 13.84 14.39 -6.35
N ILE A 152 14.05 13.42 -5.48
CA ILE A 152 14.06 12.00 -5.80
C ILE A 152 12.73 11.42 -5.33
N ASN A 153 11.76 11.31 -6.23
CA ASN A 153 10.42 10.84 -5.93
C ASN A 153 10.25 9.32 -6.11
N GLY A 154 10.77 8.53 -5.15
CA GLY A 154 10.58 7.08 -5.13
C GLY A 154 9.12 6.63 -4.98
N SER A 155 8.20 7.54 -4.62
CA SER A 155 6.77 7.20 -4.44
C SER A 155 6.13 6.67 -5.74
N GLU A 156 6.60 7.07 -6.92
CA GLU A 156 6.12 6.57 -8.21
C GLU A 156 6.47 5.08 -8.41
N LEU A 157 7.66 4.64 -7.97
CA LEU A 157 8.03 3.21 -7.97
C LEU A 157 7.16 2.42 -6.99
N HIS A 158 6.97 2.91 -5.78
CA HIS A 158 6.08 2.26 -4.81
C HIS A 158 4.66 2.10 -5.36
N ASN A 159 4.13 3.16 -5.99
CA ASN A 159 2.79 3.20 -6.57
C ASN A 159 2.65 2.32 -7.82
N SER A 160 3.74 2.04 -8.53
CA SER A 160 3.76 1.01 -9.57
C SER A 160 3.96 -0.39 -9.02
N GLY A 161 4.27 -0.52 -7.73
CA GLY A 161 4.27 -1.78 -7.00
C GLY A 161 5.63 -2.31 -6.55
N ALA A 162 6.66 -1.47 -6.66
CA ALA A 162 7.99 -1.80 -6.19
C ALA A 162 8.00 -2.19 -4.71
N THR A 163 8.95 -3.04 -4.38
CA THR A 163 9.37 -3.35 -3.01
C THR A 163 10.15 -2.16 -2.43
N ILE A 164 10.26 -2.07 -1.11
CA ILE A 164 11.09 -1.10 -0.39
C ILE A 164 12.52 -1.12 -0.93
N VAL A 165 13.12 -2.31 -1.08
CA VAL A 165 14.51 -2.43 -1.55
C VAL A 165 14.68 -1.86 -2.96
N GLN A 166 13.79 -2.23 -3.88
CA GLN A 166 13.76 -1.73 -5.26
C GLN A 166 13.59 -0.21 -5.32
N GLU A 167 12.63 0.33 -4.55
CA GLU A 167 12.39 1.78 -4.48
C GLU A 167 13.65 2.52 -3.99
N LEU A 168 14.26 2.06 -2.90
CA LEU A 168 15.41 2.74 -2.31
C LEU A 168 16.65 2.63 -3.21
N ALA A 169 16.93 1.46 -3.78
CA ALA A 169 18.09 1.25 -4.64
C ALA A 169 18.03 2.12 -5.90
N ALA A 170 16.87 2.15 -6.57
CA ALA A 170 16.67 2.99 -7.75
C ALA A 170 16.72 4.48 -7.40
N SER A 171 16.12 4.89 -6.28
CA SER A 171 16.15 6.28 -5.82
C SER A 171 17.58 6.75 -5.49
N LEU A 172 18.35 5.94 -4.76
CA LEU A 172 19.75 6.23 -4.46
C LEU A 172 20.61 6.22 -5.73
N HIS A 173 20.34 5.33 -6.69
CA HIS A 173 21.03 5.31 -7.97
C HIS A 173 20.84 6.62 -8.75
N LEU A 174 19.60 7.09 -8.87
CA LEU A 174 19.29 8.39 -9.49
C LEU A 174 19.91 9.55 -8.73
N MET A 175 19.82 9.53 -7.39
CA MET A 175 20.41 10.55 -6.55
C MET A 175 21.91 10.67 -6.82
N LEU A 176 22.67 9.56 -6.71
CA LEU A 176 24.12 9.56 -6.95
C LEU A 176 24.49 10.03 -8.35
N ARG A 177 23.66 9.71 -9.36
CA ARG A 177 23.92 10.11 -10.74
C ARG A 177 23.69 11.60 -10.99
N PHE A 178 22.73 12.23 -10.30
CA PHE A 178 22.25 13.58 -10.64
C PHE A 178 22.42 14.63 -9.53
N MET A 179 22.96 14.27 -8.37
CA MET A 179 23.09 15.17 -7.22
C MET A 179 24.20 16.22 -7.35
N GLU A 180 25.25 15.96 -8.12
CA GLU A 180 26.46 16.76 -8.13
C GLU A 180 26.24 18.26 -8.43
N PRO A 181 25.44 18.66 -9.45
CA PRO A 181 25.18 20.08 -9.73
C PRO A 181 24.51 20.79 -8.56
N PHE A 182 23.55 20.13 -7.91
CA PHE A 182 22.81 20.69 -6.79
C PHE A 182 23.69 20.86 -5.55
N ILE A 183 24.60 19.92 -5.30
CA ILE A 183 25.59 20.03 -4.21
C ILE A 183 26.48 21.26 -4.44
N LYS A 184 27.08 21.37 -5.63
CA LYS A 184 27.95 22.49 -6.01
C LYS A 184 27.25 23.85 -5.88
N ALA A 185 25.99 23.92 -6.32
CA ALA A 185 25.17 25.12 -6.25
C ALA A 185 24.53 25.37 -4.88
N HIS A 186 24.94 24.62 -3.86
CA HIS A 186 24.45 24.79 -2.51
C HIS A 186 22.91 24.61 -2.35
N ARG A 187 22.31 23.70 -3.13
CA ARG A 187 20.88 23.33 -3.11
C ARG A 187 20.57 22.07 -2.29
N LYS A 188 19.34 21.92 -1.81
CA LYS A 188 18.92 20.74 -1.04
C LYS A 188 18.62 19.55 -1.96
N ILE A 189 18.74 18.35 -1.40
CA ILE A 189 18.32 17.08 -2.00
C ILE A 189 17.14 16.54 -1.19
N CYS A 190 15.96 16.53 -1.79
CA CYS A 190 14.74 16.02 -1.20
C CYS A 190 14.54 14.57 -1.63
N PHE A 191 14.48 13.64 -0.68
CA PHE A 191 14.22 12.23 -0.91
C PHE A 191 12.79 11.92 -0.50
N MET A 192 11.90 11.71 -1.48
CA MET A 192 10.49 11.42 -1.23
C MET A 192 10.18 9.94 -1.41
N THR A 193 9.49 9.36 -0.43
CA THR A 193 9.14 7.94 -0.41
C THR A 193 7.71 7.73 0.06
N SER A 194 7.08 6.67 -0.43
CA SER A 194 5.76 6.24 0.06
C SER A 194 5.89 5.44 1.36
N VAL A 195 4.88 5.60 2.22
CA VAL A 195 4.70 4.88 3.48
C VAL A 195 3.37 4.14 3.42
N ASP A 196 3.42 2.81 3.46
CA ASP A 196 2.25 1.92 3.44
C ASP A 196 1.91 1.35 4.83
N SER A 197 0.93 0.44 4.87
CA SER A 197 0.39 -0.12 6.11
C SER A 197 1.32 -1.15 6.79
N SER A 198 2.47 -1.47 6.18
CA SER A 198 3.50 -2.36 6.78
C SER A 198 4.27 -1.63 7.87
N TYR A 199 3.59 -1.33 8.98
CA TYR A 199 3.97 -0.33 9.98
C TYR A 199 5.45 -0.36 10.38
N PHE A 200 5.96 -1.50 10.88
CA PHE A 200 7.34 -1.62 11.34
C PHE A 200 8.37 -1.57 10.21
N LEU A 201 8.05 -2.13 9.03
CA LEU A 201 8.91 -2.04 7.85
C LEU A 201 9.05 -0.60 7.39
N GLN A 202 7.98 0.19 7.45
CA GLN A 202 8.04 1.60 7.05
C GLN A 202 8.83 2.46 8.05
N VAL A 203 8.70 2.19 9.35
CA VAL A 203 9.58 2.81 10.37
C VAL A 203 11.04 2.46 10.07
N ALA A 204 11.33 1.18 9.84
CA ALA A 204 12.69 0.71 9.55
C ALA A 204 13.25 1.29 8.24
N LYS A 205 12.42 1.42 7.20
CA LYS A 205 12.73 2.04 5.90
C LYS A 205 13.20 3.48 6.07
N LEU A 206 12.42 4.32 6.75
CA LEU A 206 12.75 5.74 6.93
C LEU A 206 14.04 5.94 7.74
N ARG A 207 14.25 5.12 8.78
CA ARG A 207 15.53 5.07 9.51
C ARG A 207 16.68 4.67 8.60
N GLY A 208 16.46 3.66 7.74
CA GLY A 208 17.45 3.17 6.79
C GLY A 208 17.84 4.21 5.75
N ILE A 209 16.87 4.93 5.19
CA ILE A 209 17.12 6.07 4.29
C ILE A 209 18.00 7.09 4.99
N ARG A 210 17.60 7.54 6.19
CA ARG A 210 18.37 8.55 6.95
C ARG A 210 19.78 8.08 7.23
N PHE A 211 19.96 6.83 7.65
CA PHE A 211 21.27 6.25 7.88
C PHE A 211 22.15 6.26 6.62
N LEU A 212 21.60 5.85 5.47
CA LEU A 212 22.32 5.83 4.19
C LEU A 212 22.69 7.24 3.72
N LEU A 213 21.78 8.21 3.84
CA LEU A 213 22.03 9.60 3.48
C LEU A 213 23.07 10.26 4.40
N GLU A 214 22.98 10.06 5.73
CA GLU A 214 24.00 10.54 6.67
C GLU A 214 25.39 10.01 6.33
N LYS A 215 25.49 8.71 6.01
CA LYS A 215 26.76 8.09 5.63
C LYS A 215 27.32 8.62 4.32
N LEU A 216 26.47 8.78 3.32
CA LEU A 216 26.87 9.34 2.04
C LEU A 216 27.34 10.79 2.19
N PHE A 217 26.61 11.61 2.95
CA PHE A 217 26.94 13.02 3.14
C PHE A 217 28.19 13.20 4.01
N ASP A 218 28.39 12.35 5.03
CA ASP A 218 29.63 12.29 5.80
C ASP A 218 30.83 11.99 4.86
N GLU A 219 30.71 11.03 3.94
CA GLU A 219 31.77 10.65 2.98
C GLU A 219 32.07 11.75 1.96
N LEU A 220 31.04 12.49 1.53
CA LEU A 220 31.18 13.61 0.60
C LEU A 220 31.55 14.94 1.29
N GLU A 221 31.73 14.94 2.61
CA GLU A 221 31.99 16.13 3.44
C GLU A 221 30.91 17.23 3.29
N ILE A 222 29.65 16.82 3.10
CA ILE A 222 28.49 17.72 2.94
C ILE A 222 27.74 17.82 4.26
N LYS A 223 27.34 19.05 4.63
CA LYS A 223 26.49 19.27 5.81
C LYS A 223 25.14 18.57 5.68
N HIS A 224 24.63 18.02 6.77
CA HIS A 224 23.37 17.25 6.77
C HIS A 224 22.11 18.10 6.61
N ASP A 225 22.18 19.42 6.79
CA ASP A 225 21.05 20.34 6.51
C ASP A 225 20.69 20.43 5.02
N ARG A 226 21.42 19.68 4.18
CA ARG A 226 21.31 19.63 2.72
C ARG A 226 20.48 18.47 2.18
N PHE A 227 19.95 17.60 3.04
CA PHE A 227 18.92 16.65 2.62
C PHE A 227 17.65 16.74 3.46
N LEU A 228 16.53 16.33 2.87
CA LEU A 228 15.23 16.20 3.54
C LEU A 228 14.60 14.87 3.14
N ILE A 229 13.97 14.19 4.09
CA ILE A 229 13.17 12.99 3.85
C ILE A 229 11.70 13.37 3.87
N ILE A 230 11.02 13.16 2.76
CA ILE A 230 9.59 13.43 2.58
C ILE A 230 8.86 12.09 2.57
N ALA A 231 7.96 11.87 3.53
CA ALA A 231 7.14 10.67 3.61
C ALA A 231 5.72 10.98 3.16
N ARG A 232 5.24 10.24 2.16
CA ARG A 232 3.88 10.37 1.64
C ARG A 232 3.07 9.10 1.92
N SER A 233 1.81 9.25 2.30
CA SER A 233 0.88 8.12 2.38
C SER A 233 0.79 7.35 1.05
N SER A 234 0.82 6.02 1.13
CA SER A 234 0.72 5.10 -0.02
C SER A 234 -0.58 5.30 -0.80
N LEU A 235 -0.49 5.66 -2.08
CA LEU A 235 -1.65 5.69 -2.97
C LEU A 235 -2.08 4.28 -3.41
N ARG A 236 -1.13 3.34 -3.48
CA ARG A 236 -1.37 1.94 -3.86
C ARG A 236 -2.38 1.25 -2.95
N GLU A 237 -2.45 1.63 -1.67
CA GLU A 237 -3.34 0.99 -0.68
C GLU A 237 -4.67 1.73 -0.48
N ILE A 238 -4.91 2.82 -1.21
CA ILE A 238 -6.19 3.54 -1.14
C ILE A 238 -7.27 2.74 -1.86
N THR A 239 -8.36 2.47 -1.15
CA THR A 239 -9.50 1.74 -1.67
C THR A 239 -10.60 2.69 -2.18
N LEU A 240 -11.33 2.26 -3.21
CA LEU A 240 -12.49 2.98 -3.73
C LEU A 240 -13.73 2.75 -2.88
N TYR A 241 -13.96 1.49 -2.50
CA TYR A 241 -14.99 1.09 -1.55
C TYR A 241 -14.45 1.16 -0.12
N ASP A 242 -15.36 1.27 0.84
CA ASP A 242 -15.07 1.48 2.25
C ASP A 242 -14.02 2.57 2.48
N SER A 243 -14.27 3.75 1.89
CA SER A 243 -13.31 4.87 1.94
C SER A 243 -13.01 5.35 3.37
N TRP A 244 -13.87 5.03 4.35
CA TRP A 244 -13.63 5.30 5.77
C TRP A 244 -12.45 4.50 6.30
N SER A 245 -12.25 3.25 5.86
CA SER A 245 -11.07 2.47 6.21
C SER A 245 -9.76 3.12 5.73
N ASN A 246 -9.78 3.96 4.69
CA ASN A 246 -8.61 4.74 4.29
C ASN A 246 -8.19 5.73 5.38
N MET A 247 -9.11 6.28 6.17
CA MET A 247 -8.76 7.17 7.30
C MET A 247 -7.87 6.46 8.33
N ILE A 248 -8.18 5.19 8.63
CA ILE A 248 -7.42 4.35 9.55
C ILE A 248 -6.05 4.01 8.94
N ARG A 249 -6.01 3.60 7.66
CA ARG A 249 -4.76 3.32 6.95
C ARG A 249 -3.83 4.54 6.95
N ILE A 250 -4.35 5.71 6.58
CA ILE A 250 -3.60 6.97 6.56
C ILE A 250 -3.08 7.30 7.96
N SER A 251 -3.87 7.10 9.02
CA SER A 251 -3.42 7.34 10.40
C SER A 251 -2.24 6.44 10.79
N GLY A 252 -2.28 5.16 10.41
CA GLY A 252 -1.16 4.23 10.61
C GLY A 252 0.09 4.64 9.82
N GLN A 253 -0.08 5.07 8.56
CA GLN A 253 1.01 5.53 7.69
C GLN A 253 1.65 6.83 8.19
N VAL A 254 0.85 7.79 8.65
CA VAL A 254 1.36 9.04 9.25
C VAL A 254 2.11 8.72 10.55
N SER A 255 1.58 7.82 11.38
CA SER A 255 2.25 7.41 12.61
C SER A 255 3.60 6.74 12.34
N SER A 256 3.70 5.81 11.38
CA SER A 256 4.99 5.20 11.00
C SER A 256 5.95 6.22 10.37
N ALA A 257 5.45 7.20 9.62
CA ALA A 257 6.27 8.30 9.10
C ALA A 257 6.89 9.17 10.20
N LEU A 258 6.10 9.50 11.23
CA LEU A 258 6.55 10.28 12.38
C LEU A 258 7.62 9.53 13.21
N ILE A 259 7.35 8.26 13.53
CA ILE A 259 8.26 7.39 14.31
C ILE A 259 9.50 7.00 13.51
N GLY A 260 9.39 6.81 12.20
CA GLY A 260 10.51 6.55 11.31
C GLY A 260 11.42 7.76 11.10
N GLY A 261 10.96 8.95 11.50
CA GLY A 261 11.74 10.18 11.46
C GLY A 261 11.80 10.82 10.08
N ALA A 262 10.71 10.85 9.32
CA ALA A 262 10.62 11.73 8.15
C ALA A 262 10.68 13.22 8.56
N ASP A 263 11.24 14.09 7.72
CA ASP A 263 11.29 15.53 7.99
C ASP A 263 9.97 16.21 7.61
N VAL A 264 9.43 15.83 6.45
CA VAL A 264 8.15 16.31 5.91
C VAL A 264 7.19 15.14 5.78
N ILE A 265 5.97 15.30 6.28
CA ILE A 265 4.92 14.30 6.16
C ILE A 265 3.83 14.84 5.25
N VAL A 266 3.39 14.01 4.32
CA VAL A 266 2.37 14.33 3.32
C VAL A 266 1.20 13.34 3.46
N PRO A 267 0.26 13.57 4.40
CA PRO A 267 -0.90 12.72 4.57
C PRO A 267 -1.84 12.87 3.37
N THR A 268 -2.19 11.75 2.75
CA THR A 268 -3.17 11.75 1.65
C THR A 268 -4.60 11.95 2.18
N CYS A 269 -5.50 12.43 1.32
CA CYS A 269 -6.94 12.48 1.62
C CYS A 269 -7.58 11.09 1.44
N TYR A 270 -8.51 10.70 2.32
CA TYR A 270 -9.18 9.40 2.23
C TYR A 270 -9.99 9.21 0.93
N ASP A 271 -10.36 10.32 0.28
CA ASP A 271 -11.14 10.40 -0.96
C ASP A 271 -10.29 10.77 -2.20
N VAL A 272 -8.96 10.66 -2.12
CA VAL A 272 -8.00 11.11 -3.16
C VAL A 272 -8.22 10.48 -4.53
N LEU A 273 -8.88 9.32 -4.60
CA LEU A 273 -9.22 8.70 -5.89
C LEU A 273 -10.09 9.62 -6.76
N ASN A 274 -10.92 10.47 -6.16
CA ASN A 274 -11.67 11.47 -6.92
C ASN A 274 -10.74 12.41 -7.71
N GLN A 275 -9.61 12.82 -7.12
CA GLN A 275 -8.62 13.66 -7.79
C GLN A 275 -7.82 12.86 -8.82
N ILE A 276 -7.38 11.65 -8.47
CA ILE A 276 -6.57 10.79 -9.35
C ILE A 276 -7.31 10.48 -10.65
N TYR A 277 -8.62 10.21 -10.56
CA TYR A 277 -9.48 9.95 -11.70
C TYR A 277 -10.15 11.21 -12.28
N ALA A 278 -9.66 12.41 -11.91
CA ALA A 278 -10.11 13.72 -12.42
C ALA A 278 -11.62 13.97 -12.34
N LEU A 279 -12.28 13.45 -11.30
CA LEU A 279 -13.73 13.59 -11.09
C LEU A 279 -14.08 14.87 -10.33
N LYS A 280 -13.37 15.13 -9.23
CA LYS A 280 -13.53 16.30 -8.36
C LYS A 280 -12.32 16.46 -7.43
N GLU A 281 -12.16 17.64 -6.85
CA GLU A 281 -11.23 17.83 -5.75
C GLU A 281 -11.68 17.06 -4.50
N SER A 282 -10.73 16.78 -3.60
CA SER A 282 -11.02 16.23 -2.28
C SER A 282 -11.96 17.15 -1.50
N SER A 283 -12.88 16.54 -0.76
CA SER A 283 -13.84 17.28 0.06
C SER A 283 -13.15 18.06 1.19
N ALA A 284 -13.77 19.15 1.65
CA ALA A 284 -13.29 19.92 2.80
C ALA A 284 -13.11 19.04 4.06
N GLN A 285 -13.98 18.05 4.25
CA GLN A 285 -13.87 17.06 5.33
C GLN A 285 -12.63 16.18 5.16
N ALA A 286 -12.32 15.71 3.94
CA ALA A 286 -11.13 14.91 3.68
C ALA A 286 -9.83 15.70 3.85
N LEU A 287 -9.80 16.96 3.40
CA LEU A 287 -8.67 17.87 3.62
C LEU A 287 -8.45 18.12 5.12
N ARG A 288 -9.53 18.41 5.87
CA ARG A 288 -9.47 18.59 7.32
C ARG A 288 -9.02 17.32 8.03
N HIS A 289 -9.52 16.15 7.63
CA HIS A 289 -9.10 14.87 8.19
C HIS A 289 -7.60 14.66 7.97
N SER A 290 -7.11 14.72 6.72
CA SER A 290 -5.70 14.55 6.37
C SER A 290 -4.79 15.44 7.22
N ARG A 291 -5.13 16.74 7.35
CA ARG A 291 -4.39 17.69 8.19
C ARG A 291 -4.47 17.33 9.68
N ASN A 292 -5.68 17.09 10.19
CA ASN A 292 -5.89 16.86 11.62
C ASN A 292 -5.29 15.51 12.08
N THR A 293 -5.21 14.49 11.22
CA THR A 293 -4.49 13.24 11.54
C THR A 293 -3.07 13.53 11.98
N PHE A 294 -2.35 14.40 11.25
CA PHE A 294 -1.01 14.81 11.65
C PHE A 294 -1.01 15.55 13.00
N HIS A 295 -1.85 16.58 13.18
CA HIS A 295 -1.85 17.36 14.41
C HIS A 295 -2.26 16.54 15.63
N VAL A 296 -3.25 15.66 15.54
CA VAL A 296 -3.65 14.78 16.65
C VAL A 296 -2.51 13.85 17.05
N LEU A 297 -1.79 13.29 16.08
CA LEU A 297 -0.65 12.40 16.36
C LEU A 297 0.53 13.16 16.98
N VAL A 298 0.82 14.38 16.52
CA VAL A 298 1.93 15.21 17.02
C VAL A 298 1.61 15.87 18.36
N GLN A 299 0.47 16.57 18.46
CA GLN A 299 0.14 17.48 19.56
C GLN A 299 -0.61 16.78 20.70
N GLU A 300 -1.55 15.88 20.39
CA GLU A 300 -2.42 15.25 21.40
C GLU A 300 -1.87 13.88 21.85
N SER A 301 -1.40 13.06 20.90
CA SER A 301 -0.89 11.71 21.19
C SER A 301 0.55 11.72 21.72
N GLY A 302 1.28 12.82 21.50
CA GLY A 302 2.66 12.98 21.96
C GLY A 302 3.68 12.09 21.24
N LEU A 303 3.37 11.60 20.04
CA LEU A 303 4.25 10.67 19.29
C LEU A 303 5.63 11.26 18.98
N THR A 304 5.74 12.59 18.90
CA THR A 304 7.00 13.30 18.62
C THR A 304 7.67 13.88 19.86
N ARG A 305 7.17 13.58 21.08
CA ARG A 305 7.80 14.06 22.33
C ARG A 305 9.18 13.45 22.57
N VAL A 306 9.38 12.22 22.12
CA VAL A 306 10.68 11.55 22.13
C VAL A 306 11.25 11.64 20.72
N LYS A 307 12.49 12.11 20.61
CA LYS A 307 13.15 12.35 19.32
C LYS A 307 13.11 11.12 18.45
N ASP A 308 13.69 10.02 18.89
CA ASP A 308 13.71 8.74 18.19
C ASP A 308 13.17 7.63 19.13
N SER A 309 11.86 7.42 19.12
CA SER A 309 11.19 6.42 19.98
C SER A 309 11.42 4.97 19.56
N ALA A 310 11.88 4.73 18.32
CA ALA A 310 12.18 3.39 17.82
C ALA A 310 13.60 2.93 18.17
N LYS A 311 14.48 3.85 18.62
CA LYS A 311 15.83 3.50 19.06
C LYS A 311 15.79 2.51 20.24
N GLY A 312 16.51 1.40 20.11
CA GLY A 312 16.55 0.33 21.10
C GLY A 312 15.59 -0.83 20.83
N SER A 313 14.66 -0.68 19.88
CA SER A 313 13.88 -1.84 19.41
C SER A 313 14.75 -2.76 18.58
N PHE A 314 14.98 -3.99 19.06
CA PHE A 314 15.75 -4.99 18.34
C PHE A 314 15.15 -5.32 16.97
N VAL A 315 13.82 -5.46 16.90
CA VAL A 315 13.11 -5.78 15.65
C VAL A 315 13.31 -4.66 14.61
N ILE A 316 13.12 -3.39 15.01
CA ILE A 316 13.26 -2.28 14.06
C ILE A 316 14.71 -2.13 13.62
N ALA A 317 15.67 -2.28 14.53
CA ALA A 317 17.09 -2.18 14.20
C ALA A 317 17.56 -3.34 13.28
N ASP A 318 17.08 -4.56 13.49
CA ASP A 318 17.34 -5.70 12.59
C ASP A 318 16.74 -5.47 11.20
N LEU A 319 15.50 -5.00 11.14
CA LEU A 319 14.83 -4.64 9.89
C LEU A 319 15.56 -3.53 9.14
N THR A 320 15.97 -2.46 9.85
CA THR A 320 16.73 -1.37 9.25
C THR A 320 18.05 -1.89 8.67
N ASP A 321 18.77 -2.76 9.38
CA ASP A 321 20.01 -3.36 8.87
C ASP A 321 19.76 -4.21 7.62
N LYS A 322 18.78 -5.12 7.64
CA LYS A 322 18.42 -5.95 6.49
C LYS A 322 18.04 -5.11 5.27
N ILE A 323 17.16 -4.12 5.44
CA ILE A 323 16.75 -3.20 4.36
C ILE A 323 17.98 -2.48 3.79
N THR A 324 18.81 -1.87 4.65
CA THR A 324 19.97 -1.10 4.17
C THR A 324 21.01 -1.96 3.45
N GLN A 325 21.26 -3.19 3.92
CA GLN A 325 22.19 -4.12 3.28
C GLN A 325 21.70 -4.54 1.89
N GLN A 326 20.44 -4.99 1.79
CA GLN A 326 19.85 -5.39 0.51
C GLN A 326 19.77 -4.22 -0.47
N THR A 327 19.41 -3.01 0.00
CA THR A 327 19.43 -1.80 -0.82
C THR A 327 20.82 -1.50 -1.38
N LEU A 328 21.88 -1.65 -0.57
CA LEU A 328 23.25 -1.41 -1.03
C LEU A 328 23.72 -2.47 -2.04
N GLU A 329 23.28 -3.72 -1.90
CA GLU A 329 23.56 -4.79 -2.86
C GLU A 329 22.91 -4.50 -4.22
N GLU A 330 21.62 -4.15 -4.23
CA GLU A 330 20.90 -3.82 -5.45
C GLU A 330 21.46 -2.53 -6.10
N LEU A 331 21.79 -1.52 -5.29
CA LEU A 331 22.42 -0.29 -5.76
C LEU A 331 23.76 -0.56 -6.47
N LYS A 332 24.59 -1.48 -5.94
CA LYS A 332 25.85 -1.87 -6.60
C LYS A 332 25.58 -2.52 -7.96
N ALA A 333 24.55 -3.35 -8.07
CA ALA A 333 24.16 -3.97 -9.34
C ALA A 333 23.72 -2.91 -10.36
N HIS A 334 22.94 -1.90 -9.94
CA HIS A 334 22.58 -0.76 -10.80
C HIS A 334 23.81 0.07 -11.22
N ALA A 335 24.74 0.34 -10.29
CA ALA A 335 25.92 1.16 -10.56
C ALA A 335 26.91 0.53 -11.57
N GLN A 336 26.87 -0.79 -11.76
CA GLN A 336 27.67 -1.48 -12.79
C GLN A 336 27.16 -1.23 -14.21
N GLN A 337 25.92 -0.74 -14.36
CA GLN A 337 25.31 -0.46 -15.65
C GLN A 337 25.43 1.01 -16.01
N LYS A 338 25.90 1.29 -17.24
CA LYS A 338 26.00 2.67 -17.72
C LYS A 338 24.65 3.22 -18.20
N SER A 339 23.86 2.39 -18.89
CA SER A 339 22.57 2.76 -19.46
C SER A 339 21.49 2.81 -18.38
N LEU A 340 20.91 3.99 -18.21
CA LEU A 340 19.80 4.18 -17.27
C LEU A 340 18.54 3.45 -17.76
N LEU A 341 18.26 3.50 -19.06
CA LEU A 341 17.14 2.79 -19.67
C LEU A 341 17.18 1.29 -19.35
N TYR A 342 18.34 0.65 -19.53
CA TYR A 342 18.51 -0.77 -19.24
C TYR A 342 18.23 -1.11 -17.77
N VAL A 343 18.72 -0.28 -16.84
CA VAL A 343 18.45 -0.47 -15.41
C VAL A 343 16.96 -0.39 -15.11
N PHE A 344 16.27 0.62 -15.65
CA PHE A 344 14.86 0.86 -15.36
C PHE A 344 13.91 -0.11 -16.10
N GLU A 345 14.28 -0.60 -17.29
CA GLU A 345 13.55 -1.69 -17.97
C GLU A 345 13.62 -2.99 -17.15
N LYS A 346 14.83 -3.38 -16.71
CA LYS A 346 14.99 -4.56 -15.86
C LYS A 346 14.27 -4.41 -14.52
N LEU A 347 14.33 -3.23 -13.91
CA LEU A 347 13.61 -2.92 -12.69
C LEU A 347 12.09 -3.02 -12.91
N SER A 348 11.57 -2.53 -14.03
CA SER A 348 10.15 -2.63 -14.38
C SER A 348 9.67 -4.09 -14.41
N ASP A 349 10.44 -4.98 -15.05
CA ASP A 349 10.13 -6.42 -15.09
C ASP A 349 10.09 -7.04 -13.69
N GLN A 350 11.09 -6.73 -12.85
CA GLN A 350 11.15 -7.23 -11.47
C GLN A 350 10.01 -6.66 -10.60
N VAL A 351 9.62 -5.40 -10.81
CA VAL A 351 8.48 -4.78 -10.13
C VAL A 351 7.16 -5.45 -10.56
N ALA A 352 7.00 -5.77 -11.84
CA ALA A 352 5.84 -6.51 -12.35
C ALA A 352 5.74 -7.92 -11.73
N GLU A 353 6.86 -8.62 -11.55
CA GLU A 353 6.90 -9.92 -10.88
C GLU A 353 6.42 -9.82 -9.42
N LYS A 354 6.96 -8.87 -8.65
CA LYS A 354 6.57 -8.66 -7.25
C LYS A 354 5.10 -8.23 -7.11
N ASN A 355 4.58 -7.48 -8.07
CA ASN A 355 3.15 -7.17 -8.11
C ASN A 355 2.28 -8.39 -8.29
N LYS A 356 2.63 -9.28 -9.22
CA LYS A 356 1.87 -10.52 -9.43
C LYS A 356 1.83 -11.35 -8.15
N LEU A 357 2.95 -11.44 -7.42
CA LEU A 357 3.00 -12.10 -6.12
C LEU A 357 2.06 -11.43 -5.09
N ARG A 358 1.98 -10.10 -5.09
CA ARG A 358 1.06 -9.33 -4.22
C ARG A 358 -0.40 -9.59 -4.58
N GLU A 359 -0.74 -9.55 -5.87
CA GLU A 359 -2.07 -9.88 -6.41
C GLU A 359 -2.48 -11.32 -6.03
N GLU A 360 -1.54 -12.28 -6.11
CA GLU A 360 -1.76 -13.65 -5.64
C GLU A 360 -2.00 -13.69 -4.13
N GLN A 361 -1.17 -13.04 -3.31
CA GLN A 361 -1.39 -12.99 -1.86
C GLN A 361 -2.78 -12.43 -1.49
N LEU A 362 -3.25 -11.41 -2.21
CA LEU A 362 -4.58 -10.83 -2.03
C LEU A 362 -5.69 -11.78 -2.50
N SER A 363 -5.50 -12.42 -3.65
CA SER A 363 -6.44 -13.38 -4.24
C SER A 363 -6.63 -14.61 -3.35
N PHE A 364 -5.57 -15.09 -2.70
CA PHE A 364 -5.60 -16.19 -1.75
C PHE A 364 -5.91 -15.75 -0.30
N ARG A 365 -6.22 -14.47 -0.07
CA ARG A 365 -6.42 -13.85 1.26
C ARG A 365 -5.26 -14.08 2.25
N LYS A 366 -4.03 -14.31 1.74
CA LYS A 366 -2.80 -14.25 2.53
C LYS A 366 -2.52 -12.81 2.99
N LYS A 367 -2.88 -11.81 2.17
CA LYS A 367 -2.98 -10.40 2.55
C LYS A 367 -4.46 -10.00 2.55
N THR A 368 -4.89 -9.32 3.61
CA THR A 368 -6.27 -8.83 3.76
C THR A 368 -6.32 -7.33 3.52
N VAL A 369 -7.29 -6.88 2.71
CA VAL A 369 -7.68 -5.48 2.56
C VAL A 369 -9.09 -5.35 3.13
N CYS A 370 -9.17 -4.90 4.39
CA CYS A 370 -10.45 -4.73 5.10
C CYS A 370 -11.42 -3.85 4.31
N GLY A 371 -12.68 -4.26 4.25
CA GLY A 371 -13.73 -3.59 3.49
C GLY A 371 -13.78 -3.97 2.00
N ILE A 372 -12.76 -4.69 1.49
CA ILE A 372 -12.66 -5.09 0.08
C ILE A 372 -12.70 -6.61 -0.07
N ASN A 373 -11.58 -7.30 0.14
CA ASN A 373 -11.51 -8.75 -0.08
C ASN A 373 -11.95 -9.54 1.16
N ASN A 374 -12.17 -8.86 2.28
CA ASN A 374 -12.70 -9.40 3.52
C ASN A 374 -13.49 -8.32 4.28
N TYR A 375 -14.55 -8.72 5.00
CA TYR A 375 -15.44 -7.82 5.75
C TYR A 375 -16.01 -6.67 4.90
N ALA A 376 -16.36 -6.95 3.65
CA ALA A 376 -16.90 -5.95 2.74
C ALA A 376 -18.34 -5.59 3.10
N GLN A 377 -18.68 -4.30 3.03
CA GLN A 377 -20.05 -3.86 3.23
C GLN A 377 -20.84 -4.01 1.93
N ASN A 378 -21.84 -4.89 1.89
CA ASN A 378 -22.57 -5.22 0.66
C ASN A 378 -23.47 -4.10 0.15
N ALA A 379 -24.08 -3.30 1.03
CA ALA A 379 -25.02 -2.24 0.67
C ALA A 379 -24.33 -0.96 0.17
N GLU A 380 -23.01 -0.83 0.35
CA GLU A 380 -22.27 0.34 -0.09
C GLU A 380 -22.24 0.42 -1.62
N ARG A 381 -22.39 1.63 -2.17
CA ARG A 381 -22.25 1.93 -3.60
C ARG A 381 -21.34 3.12 -3.78
N VAL A 382 -20.59 3.12 -4.86
CA VAL A 382 -19.75 4.26 -5.23
C VAL A 382 -20.53 5.22 -6.12
N SER A 383 -20.00 6.43 -6.32
CA SER A 383 -20.61 7.38 -7.25
C SER A 383 -20.67 6.78 -8.66
N PRO A 384 -21.80 6.89 -9.39
CA PRO A 384 -21.90 6.44 -10.79
C PRO A 384 -20.92 7.10 -11.77
N LYS A 385 -20.19 8.14 -11.32
CA LYS A 385 -19.09 8.75 -12.07
C LYS A 385 -17.86 7.84 -12.17
N PHE A 386 -17.65 6.97 -11.18
CA PHE A 386 -16.66 5.90 -11.28
C PHE A 386 -17.20 4.83 -12.22
N THR A 387 -16.40 4.45 -13.21
CA THR A 387 -16.76 3.40 -14.18
C THR A 387 -15.66 2.36 -14.27
N SER A 388 -16.01 1.13 -14.61
CA SER A 388 -15.07 0.01 -14.80
C SER A 388 -14.01 0.37 -15.85
N LYS A 389 -14.42 1.04 -16.93
CA LYS A 389 -13.53 1.55 -17.98
C LYS A 389 -12.50 2.56 -17.48
N MET A 390 -12.89 3.42 -16.52
CA MET A 390 -12.00 4.40 -15.91
C MET A 390 -10.95 3.73 -15.02
N LEU A 391 -11.36 2.75 -14.20
CA LEU A 391 -10.44 1.97 -13.37
C LEU A 391 -9.46 1.17 -14.23
N GLN A 392 -9.92 0.54 -15.33
CA GLN A 392 -9.07 -0.19 -16.27
C GLN A 392 -8.04 0.70 -16.98
N LYS A 393 -8.36 1.99 -17.19
CA LYS A 393 -7.42 2.95 -17.77
C LYS A 393 -6.41 3.40 -16.72
N ARG A 394 -5.42 2.54 -16.46
CA ARG A 394 -4.33 2.83 -15.52
C ARG A 394 -3.60 4.12 -15.92
N ARG A 395 -3.34 4.97 -14.92
CA ARG A 395 -2.48 6.14 -15.10
C ARG A 395 -1.09 5.66 -15.48
N GLY A 396 -0.55 6.19 -16.59
CA GLY A 396 0.74 5.75 -17.10
C GLY A 396 0.73 4.31 -17.65
N ALA A 397 -0.37 3.83 -18.23
CA ALA A 397 -0.43 2.45 -18.75
C ALA A 397 0.71 2.09 -19.74
N ASN A 398 1.28 3.07 -20.44
CA ASN A 398 2.40 2.88 -21.37
C ASN A 398 3.77 3.26 -20.77
N SER A 399 3.81 3.61 -19.47
CA SER A 399 5.03 3.88 -18.70
C SER A 399 5.72 2.58 -18.30
N LEU A 400 7.03 2.63 -18.04
CA LEU A 400 7.72 1.52 -17.37
C LEU A 400 7.15 1.24 -15.97
N PHE A 401 6.55 2.24 -15.32
CA PHE A 401 6.03 2.15 -13.96
C PHE A 401 4.57 2.60 -13.90
N PRO A 402 3.63 1.81 -14.45
CA PRO A 402 2.21 2.16 -14.45
C PRO A 402 1.66 2.16 -13.02
N PHE A 403 0.75 3.09 -12.72
CA PHE A 403 0.07 3.14 -11.43
C PHE A 403 -0.78 1.88 -11.18
N ARG A 404 -0.63 1.26 -10.00
CA ARG A 404 -1.37 0.07 -9.59
C ARG A 404 -1.87 0.23 -8.15
N ARG A 405 -3.10 -0.21 -7.88
CA ARG A 405 -3.63 -0.30 -6.50
C ARG A 405 -3.82 -1.75 -6.12
N ASP A 406 -3.56 -2.06 -4.85
CA ASP A 406 -3.68 -3.41 -4.30
C ASP A 406 -5.11 -3.95 -4.45
N SER A 407 -6.13 -3.11 -4.26
CA SER A 407 -7.54 -3.52 -4.28
C SER A 407 -8.20 -3.47 -5.65
N GLU A 408 -7.51 -2.99 -6.70
CA GLU A 408 -8.13 -2.61 -7.98
C GLU A 408 -8.97 -3.72 -8.62
N ASP A 409 -8.47 -4.96 -8.62
CA ASP A 409 -9.14 -6.08 -9.28
C ASP A 409 -10.49 -6.44 -8.62
N PHE A 410 -10.52 -6.53 -7.29
CA PHE A 410 -11.74 -6.81 -6.54
C PHE A 410 -12.77 -5.68 -6.72
N GLU A 411 -12.30 -4.44 -6.69
CA GLU A 411 -13.16 -3.27 -6.89
C GLU A 411 -13.70 -3.20 -8.32
N LEU A 412 -12.90 -3.59 -9.32
CA LEU A 412 -13.33 -3.66 -10.71
C LEU A 412 -14.45 -4.70 -10.89
N LEU A 413 -14.33 -5.88 -10.27
CA LEU A 413 -15.40 -6.88 -10.30
C LEU A 413 -16.68 -6.33 -9.69
N ARG A 414 -16.60 -5.75 -8.49
CA ARG A 414 -17.76 -5.16 -7.81
C ARG A 414 -18.39 -4.04 -8.64
N LEU A 415 -17.58 -3.16 -9.22
CA LEU A 415 -18.06 -2.06 -10.05
C LEU A 415 -18.76 -2.56 -11.32
N LYS A 416 -18.25 -3.62 -11.95
CA LYS A 416 -18.94 -4.25 -13.08
C LYS A 416 -20.32 -4.80 -12.68
N LEU A 417 -20.47 -5.39 -11.49
CA LEU A 417 -21.79 -5.83 -11.00
C LEU A 417 -22.73 -4.65 -10.76
N GLU A 418 -22.22 -3.53 -10.23
CA GLU A 418 -23.00 -2.30 -10.08
C GLU A 418 -23.47 -1.73 -11.42
N GLU A 419 -22.58 -1.69 -12.42
CA GLU A 419 -22.89 -1.23 -13.78
C GLU A 419 -23.91 -2.13 -14.50
N ASN A 420 -23.95 -3.43 -14.17
CA ASN A 420 -24.95 -4.38 -14.68
C ASN A 420 -26.23 -4.44 -13.82
N HIS A 421 -26.38 -3.57 -12.82
CA HIS A 421 -27.52 -3.55 -11.89
C HIS A 421 -27.74 -4.87 -11.12
N LEU A 422 -26.66 -5.61 -10.89
CA LEU A 422 -26.67 -6.88 -10.14
C LEU A 422 -26.26 -6.68 -8.67
N ALA A 423 -25.60 -5.58 -8.33
CA ALA A 423 -25.25 -5.29 -6.94
C ALA A 423 -26.51 -5.16 -6.06
N GLY A 424 -26.55 -5.87 -4.93
CA GLY A 424 -27.71 -5.95 -4.03
C GLY A 424 -28.70 -7.06 -4.39
N LYS A 425 -28.47 -7.79 -5.50
CA LYS A 425 -29.14 -9.07 -5.71
C LYS A 425 -28.62 -10.11 -4.72
N LYS A 426 -29.40 -11.17 -4.55
CA LYS A 426 -29.19 -12.15 -3.50
C LYS A 426 -28.44 -13.38 -3.97
N VAL A 427 -27.63 -13.95 -3.10
CA VAL A 427 -27.15 -15.33 -3.15
C VAL A 427 -27.77 -16.08 -1.97
N LEU A 428 -28.34 -17.24 -2.25
CA LEU A 428 -28.99 -18.06 -1.22
C LEU A 428 -27.94 -18.92 -0.52
N LEU A 429 -27.94 -18.96 0.81
CA LEU A 429 -27.15 -19.88 1.60
C LEU A 429 -28.09 -20.84 2.33
N LEU A 430 -28.05 -22.11 1.95
CA LEU A 430 -28.81 -23.20 2.53
C LEU A 430 -27.96 -23.92 3.56
N HIS A 431 -28.39 -23.90 4.82
CA HIS A 431 -27.66 -24.53 5.90
C HIS A 431 -28.35 -25.80 6.41
N TYR A 432 -27.57 -26.83 6.73
CA TYR A 432 -28.04 -28.08 7.35
C TYR A 432 -27.28 -28.35 8.65
N GLY A 433 -27.99 -28.85 9.67
CA GLY A 433 -27.40 -29.20 10.97
C GLY A 433 -27.42 -28.08 12.01
N ASP A 434 -26.60 -28.23 13.05
CA ASP A 434 -26.54 -27.32 14.20
C ASP A 434 -25.87 -25.98 13.84
N LEU A 435 -26.66 -24.90 13.85
CA LEU A 435 -26.21 -23.52 13.59
C LEU A 435 -24.98 -23.13 14.41
N LYS A 436 -24.87 -23.54 15.68
CA LYS A 436 -23.73 -23.17 16.53
C LYS A 436 -22.41 -23.68 15.98
N LYS A 437 -22.43 -24.84 15.33
CA LYS A 437 -21.22 -25.50 14.80
C LYS A 437 -20.86 -25.04 13.38
N ILE A 438 -21.84 -24.53 12.62
CA ILE A 438 -21.64 -24.09 11.23
C ILE A 438 -21.60 -22.57 11.07
N ASN A 439 -21.91 -21.77 12.10
CA ASN A 439 -21.97 -20.31 12.00
C ASN A 439 -20.68 -19.69 11.45
N ALA A 440 -19.51 -20.17 11.88
CA ALA A 440 -18.23 -19.69 11.35
C ALA A 440 -18.09 -19.95 9.84
N ARG A 441 -18.62 -21.06 9.35
CA ARG A 441 -18.63 -21.42 7.92
C ARG A 441 -19.63 -20.58 7.13
N ILE A 442 -20.80 -20.30 7.71
CA ILE A 442 -21.78 -19.36 7.15
C ILE A 442 -21.15 -17.97 6.97
N THR A 443 -20.58 -17.41 8.05
CA THR A 443 -19.91 -16.11 8.00
C THR A 443 -18.73 -16.10 7.03
N PHE A 444 -17.98 -17.20 6.95
CA PHE A 444 -16.90 -17.33 5.96
C PHE A 444 -17.44 -17.19 4.53
N CYS A 445 -18.50 -17.91 4.17
CA CYS A 445 -19.14 -17.83 2.85
C CYS A 445 -19.78 -16.46 2.56
N GLN A 446 -20.41 -15.84 3.56
CA GLN A 446 -20.99 -14.50 3.43
C GLN A 446 -19.92 -13.48 2.98
N ASN A 447 -18.79 -13.45 3.69
CA ASN A 447 -17.66 -12.58 3.37
C ASN A 447 -17.10 -12.77 1.93
N TYR A 448 -17.36 -13.88 1.23
CA TYR A 448 -16.96 -14.02 -0.19
C TYR A 448 -17.82 -13.13 -1.09
N PHE A 449 -19.12 -13.35 -1.08
CA PHE A 449 -20.03 -12.73 -2.05
C PHE A 449 -20.40 -11.30 -1.66
N GLU A 450 -20.32 -10.95 -0.37
CA GLU A 450 -20.44 -9.55 0.07
C GLU A 450 -19.33 -8.66 -0.53
N SER A 451 -18.16 -9.21 -0.87
CA SER A 451 -17.11 -8.45 -1.57
C SER A 451 -17.50 -8.02 -2.98
N LEU A 452 -18.49 -8.68 -3.58
CA LEU A 452 -19.10 -8.30 -4.85
C LEU A 452 -20.29 -7.34 -4.68
N GLY A 453 -20.63 -6.95 -3.45
CA GLY A 453 -21.79 -6.11 -3.17
C GLY A 453 -23.13 -6.87 -3.21
N LEU A 454 -23.10 -8.20 -3.03
CA LEU A 454 -24.29 -9.06 -3.04
C LEU A 454 -24.86 -9.28 -1.64
N GLU A 455 -26.18 -9.44 -1.56
CA GLU A 455 -26.88 -9.80 -0.34
C GLU A 455 -26.87 -11.31 -0.14
N ILE A 456 -26.75 -11.77 1.11
CA ILE A 456 -26.76 -13.20 1.42
C ILE A 456 -27.98 -13.51 2.28
N GLU A 457 -28.89 -14.30 1.72
CA GLU A 457 -30.06 -14.78 2.44
C GLU A 457 -29.78 -16.18 2.98
N VAL A 458 -29.92 -16.37 4.29
CA VAL A 458 -29.60 -17.64 4.95
C VAL A 458 -30.90 -18.35 5.33
N LEU A 459 -31.12 -19.55 4.79
CA LEU A 459 -32.31 -20.36 5.05
C LEU A 459 -31.92 -21.79 5.49
N PRO A 460 -32.74 -22.45 6.33
CA PRO A 460 -32.53 -23.85 6.69
C PRO A 460 -32.90 -24.79 5.54
N LEU A 461 -32.03 -25.74 5.23
CA LEU A 461 -32.29 -26.81 4.26
C LEU A 461 -33.15 -27.91 4.90
N ASN A 462 -34.37 -28.10 4.40
CA ASN A 462 -35.29 -29.16 4.81
C ASN A 462 -36.24 -29.52 3.66
N GLU A 463 -36.97 -30.65 3.79
CA GLU A 463 -37.90 -31.16 2.75
C GLU A 463 -39.05 -30.20 2.41
N ASN A 464 -39.41 -29.28 3.31
CA ASN A 464 -40.51 -28.33 3.12
C ASN A 464 -40.04 -26.97 2.58
N LEU A 465 -38.75 -26.81 2.30
CA LEU A 465 -38.19 -25.55 1.81
C LEU A 465 -38.68 -25.29 0.38
N SER A 466 -39.40 -24.19 0.21
CA SER A 466 -39.79 -23.67 -1.11
C SER A 466 -39.07 -22.35 -1.37
N TRP A 467 -38.39 -22.27 -2.51
CA TRP A 467 -37.68 -21.08 -2.98
C TRP A 467 -37.68 -21.07 -4.52
N ASP A 468 -37.57 -19.89 -5.13
CA ASP A 468 -37.47 -19.73 -6.58
C ASP A 468 -36.03 -19.38 -6.97
N GLN A 469 -35.43 -20.17 -7.85
CA GLN A 469 -34.08 -19.90 -8.36
C GLN A 469 -33.96 -18.59 -9.13
N ASN A 470 -35.05 -18.03 -9.65
CA ASN A 470 -35.04 -16.74 -10.34
C ASN A 470 -34.79 -15.55 -9.40
N ASP A 471 -34.98 -15.72 -8.10
CA ASP A 471 -34.75 -14.67 -7.09
C ASP A 471 -33.26 -14.54 -6.70
N TYR A 472 -32.43 -15.51 -7.08
CA TYR A 472 -31.05 -15.63 -6.63
C TYR A 472 -30.06 -15.73 -7.79
N LEU A 473 -28.87 -15.18 -7.59
CA LEU A 473 -27.76 -15.29 -8.54
C LEU A 473 -26.93 -16.57 -8.35
N GLY A 474 -27.10 -17.26 -7.23
CA GLY A 474 -26.42 -18.51 -6.91
C GLY A 474 -26.87 -19.08 -5.58
N VAL A 475 -26.47 -20.33 -5.31
CA VAL A 475 -26.81 -21.06 -4.07
C VAL A 475 -25.56 -21.65 -3.43
N ILE A 476 -25.45 -21.55 -2.11
CA ILE A 476 -24.36 -22.09 -1.31
C ILE A 476 -24.93 -23.12 -0.33
N PHE A 477 -24.43 -24.35 -0.38
CA PHE A 477 -24.76 -25.39 0.58
C PHE A 477 -23.73 -25.41 1.72
N CYS A 478 -24.21 -25.31 2.96
CA CYS A 478 -23.37 -25.22 4.15
C CYS A 478 -23.81 -26.25 5.21
N ALA A 479 -22.90 -27.15 5.56
CA ALA A 479 -23.12 -28.14 6.61
C ALA A 479 -21.79 -28.51 7.29
N GLN A 480 -21.85 -29.37 8.30
CA GLN A 480 -20.64 -30.06 8.76
C GLN A 480 -20.15 -31.05 7.68
N ASP A 481 -18.85 -31.30 7.65
CA ASP A 481 -18.26 -32.20 6.64
C ASP A 481 -18.88 -33.61 6.68
N SER A 482 -19.27 -34.10 7.87
CA SER A 482 -19.94 -35.39 8.07
C SER A 482 -21.43 -35.42 7.70
N GLU A 483 -22.03 -34.28 7.37
CA GLU A 483 -23.47 -34.15 7.10
C GLU A 483 -23.79 -33.86 5.64
N PHE A 484 -22.79 -33.71 4.78
CA PHE A 484 -23.00 -33.38 3.36
C PHE A 484 -23.72 -34.47 2.57
N ASP A 485 -23.61 -35.75 2.95
CA ASP A 485 -24.40 -36.82 2.32
C ASP A 485 -25.90 -36.51 2.37
N LYS A 486 -26.39 -36.04 3.53
CA LYS A 486 -27.80 -35.65 3.72
C LYS A 486 -28.16 -34.39 2.95
N VAL A 487 -27.21 -33.48 2.77
CA VAL A 487 -27.41 -32.28 1.93
C VAL A 487 -27.60 -32.68 0.48
N PHE A 488 -26.81 -33.66 0.00
CA PHE A 488 -26.92 -34.13 -1.38
C PHE A 488 -28.17 -34.97 -1.63
N ASP A 489 -28.71 -35.64 -0.61
CA ASP A 489 -30.02 -36.32 -0.70
C ASP A 489 -31.18 -35.31 -0.87
N LEU A 490 -31.04 -34.11 -0.30
CA LEU A 490 -32.01 -33.02 -0.39
C LEU A 490 -31.77 -32.07 -1.59
N TYR A 491 -30.74 -32.34 -2.39
CA TYR A 491 -30.37 -31.50 -3.53
C TYR A 491 -31.24 -31.78 -4.77
N ASP A 492 -31.77 -30.73 -5.37
CA ASP A 492 -32.49 -30.80 -6.65
C ASP A 492 -31.52 -30.63 -7.84
N GLU A 493 -31.41 -31.65 -8.68
CA GLU A 493 -30.56 -31.62 -9.89
C GLU A 493 -31.07 -30.65 -10.97
N GLN A 494 -32.28 -30.11 -10.84
CA GLN A 494 -32.87 -29.14 -11.77
C GLN A 494 -32.43 -27.68 -11.53
N ILE A 495 -31.59 -27.42 -10.52
CA ILE A 495 -31.05 -26.08 -10.26
C ILE A 495 -30.14 -25.67 -11.42
N ASN A 496 -30.47 -24.54 -12.06
CA ASN A 496 -29.78 -24.02 -13.25
C ASN A 496 -28.94 -22.77 -12.98
N ILE A 497 -28.84 -22.35 -11.72
CA ILE A 497 -27.97 -21.24 -11.27
C ILE A 497 -26.67 -21.78 -10.64
N PRO A 498 -25.59 -20.97 -10.56
CA PRO A 498 -24.33 -21.38 -9.95
C PRO A 498 -24.51 -21.96 -8.53
N CYS A 499 -23.98 -23.17 -8.31
CA CYS A 499 -24.08 -23.89 -7.03
C CYS A 499 -22.71 -24.06 -6.37
N PHE A 500 -22.66 -23.87 -5.06
CA PHE A 500 -21.43 -23.92 -4.27
C PHE A 500 -21.56 -24.84 -3.05
N ILE A 501 -20.46 -25.47 -2.68
CA ILE A 501 -20.34 -26.29 -1.46
C ILE A 501 -19.37 -25.59 -0.51
N ALA A 502 -19.82 -25.18 0.67
CA ALA A 502 -18.94 -24.66 1.70
C ALA A 502 -18.16 -25.83 2.31
N GLY A 503 -16.99 -26.16 1.76
CA GLY A 503 -16.22 -27.35 2.11
C GLY A 503 -15.07 -27.60 1.14
N LYS A 504 -14.21 -28.58 1.46
CA LYS A 504 -13.03 -28.93 0.65
C LYS A 504 -13.15 -30.36 0.15
N ASN A 505 -12.74 -30.60 -1.09
CA ASN A 505 -12.65 -31.92 -1.73
C ASN A 505 -13.99 -32.67 -1.93
N PHE A 506 -15.12 -31.97 -1.98
CA PHE A 506 -16.36 -32.60 -2.41
C PHE A 506 -16.42 -32.68 -3.93
N VAL A 507 -16.95 -33.80 -4.45
CA VAL A 507 -17.12 -34.04 -5.89
C VAL A 507 -18.61 -34.24 -6.14
N LYS A 508 -19.26 -33.21 -6.68
CA LYS A 508 -20.67 -33.24 -7.09
C LYS A 508 -20.80 -32.47 -8.40
N ASP A 509 -21.56 -33.00 -9.33
CA ASP A 509 -21.67 -32.41 -10.67
C ASP A 509 -22.24 -30.98 -10.59
N LYS A 510 -21.70 -30.07 -11.41
CA LYS A 510 -22.07 -28.64 -11.47
C LYS A 510 -21.90 -27.83 -10.16
N MET A 511 -21.23 -28.35 -9.14
CA MET A 511 -20.96 -27.63 -7.90
C MET A 511 -19.49 -27.23 -7.73
N THR A 512 -19.25 -26.05 -7.16
CA THR A 512 -17.91 -25.54 -6.87
C THR A 512 -17.64 -25.45 -5.37
N ASN A 513 -16.50 -25.97 -4.92
CA ASN A 513 -16.10 -25.91 -3.50
C ASN A 513 -15.68 -24.49 -3.08
N ILE A 514 -16.02 -24.12 -1.84
CA ILE A 514 -15.57 -22.91 -1.14
C ILE A 514 -14.84 -23.31 0.14
N TYR A 515 -13.53 -23.06 0.21
CA TYR A 515 -12.70 -23.40 1.37
C TYR A 515 -11.56 -22.41 1.61
N GLN A 516 -10.99 -22.45 2.81
CA GLN A 516 -9.86 -21.60 3.19
C GLN A 516 -8.60 -21.91 2.38
N GLY A 517 -7.91 -20.87 1.91
CA GLY A 517 -6.69 -21.01 1.10
C GLY A 517 -6.94 -21.20 -0.40
N GLN A 518 -8.19 -21.06 -0.87
CA GLN A 518 -8.50 -21.01 -2.30
C GLN A 518 -8.25 -19.62 -2.91
N ASN A 519 -8.11 -19.56 -4.22
CA ASN A 519 -8.09 -18.30 -4.95
C ASN A 519 -9.51 -17.71 -4.98
N VAL A 520 -9.77 -16.75 -4.09
CA VAL A 520 -11.06 -16.07 -3.91
C VAL A 520 -11.41 -15.24 -5.14
N PHE A 521 -10.44 -14.48 -5.66
CA PHE A 521 -10.67 -13.63 -6.82
C PHE A 521 -11.14 -14.43 -8.03
N LYS A 522 -10.46 -15.54 -8.32
CA LYS A 522 -10.84 -16.44 -9.41
C LYS A 522 -12.28 -16.96 -9.25
N LEU A 523 -12.63 -17.46 -8.06
CA LEU A 523 -13.99 -17.96 -7.81
C LEU A 523 -15.05 -16.88 -8.05
N LEU A 524 -14.81 -15.67 -7.55
CA LEU A 524 -15.74 -14.55 -7.71
C LEU A 524 -15.81 -14.05 -9.15
N ASN A 525 -14.70 -14.06 -9.88
CA ASN A 525 -14.66 -13.72 -11.30
C ASN A 525 -15.41 -14.76 -12.13
N ASP A 526 -15.16 -16.06 -11.91
CA ASP A 526 -15.84 -17.16 -12.62
C ASP A 526 -17.36 -17.13 -12.34
N PHE A 527 -17.75 -16.87 -11.09
CA PHE A 527 -19.15 -16.63 -10.72
C PHE A 527 -19.75 -15.44 -11.47
N SER A 528 -19.06 -14.30 -11.50
CA SER A 528 -19.51 -13.08 -12.17
C SER A 528 -19.72 -13.30 -13.67
N GLN A 529 -18.81 -14.03 -14.32
CA GLN A 529 -18.94 -14.41 -15.73
C GLN A 529 -20.12 -15.36 -15.95
N GLY A 530 -20.33 -16.34 -15.05
CA GLY A 530 -21.44 -17.27 -15.09
C GLY A 530 -22.83 -16.61 -15.04
N ILE A 531 -22.93 -15.45 -14.38
CA ILE A 531 -24.17 -14.65 -14.31
C ILE A 531 -24.24 -13.54 -15.38
N GLY A 532 -23.35 -13.56 -16.38
CA GLY A 532 -23.41 -12.68 -17.55
C GLY A 532 -22.68 -11.34 -17.43
N VAL A 533 -21.88 -11.13 -16.38
CA VAL A 533 -21.03 -9.92 -16.25
C VAL A 533 -19.80 -10.08 -17.15
N LYS A 534 -19.62 -9.14 -18.09
CA LYS A 534 -18.47 -9.13 -19.02
C LYS A 534 -17.26 -8.40 -18.45
#